data_AF-A0A3D4YZC8-F1
#
_entry.id   AF-A0A3D4YZC8-F1
#
_cell.length_a   1.000
_cell.length_b   1.000
_cell.length_c   1.000
_cell.angle_alpha   90.00
_cell.angle_beta   90.00
_cell.angle_gamma   90.00
#
_symmetry.space_group_name_H-M   'P 1'
#
loop_
_entity.id
_entity.type
_entity.pdbx_description
1 polymer ?
#
loop_
_entity_poly.entity_id
_entity_poly.type
_entity_poly.pdbx_seq_one_letter_code
_entity_poly.pdbx_strand_id
1 'polypeptide(L)'
;MNSSATSFSASKRFRRTLGIWFFTMLATRGIFELQRFALVRDNMMLFTGILLIYVPVLVLWKQREPMDFFEKSWTRLARSLGWFLLLAAIVFPVLEMADRFFQGIAFHRHYVGGHYRGLGNAALFHFLLVGIPEEFFYRGYMQEQFNRVWGKPFRLFGVSVGWALPFTAFLFALSHSLIMLRWWHFAIFFPGLAFGWLKERTGAITAGALFHALCNVYSLWVAMNYR
;
A
#
# COMPACT_ATOMS: atom_id res chain seq x y z
N MET A 1 -21.76 -32.99 -3.68
CA MET A 1 -22.23 -32.01 -4.68
C MET A 1 -21.85 -30.60 -4.21
N ASN A 2 -20.95 -29.89 -4.93
CA ASN A 2 -20.69 -28.41 -4.91
C ASN A 2 -19.22 -27.94 -5.11
N SER A 3 -18.23 -28.81 -5.36
CA SER A 3 -16.84 -28.33 -5.60
C SER A 3 -16.65 -27.57 -6.93
N SER A 4 -17.50 -27.82 -7.93
CA SER A 4 -17.43 -27.18 -9.25
C SER A 4 -18.00 -25.76 -9.26
N ALA A 5 -19.09 -25.50 -8.53
CA ALA A 5 -19.70 -24.18 -8.45
C ALA A 5 -18.86 -23.19 -7.61
N THR A 6 -18.22 -23.69 -6.55
CA THR A 6 -17.32 -22.88 -5.71
C THR A 6 -16.02 -22.53 -6.44
N SER A 7 -15.42 -23.48 -7.16
CA SER A 7 -14.20 -23.24 -7.95
C SER A 7 -14.45 -22.29 -9.13
N PHE A 8 -15.60 -22.39 -9.79
CA PHE A 8 -16.00 -21.46 -10.86
C PHE A 8 -16.14 -20.01 -10.35
N SER A 9 -16.79 -19.83 -9.19
CA SER A 9 -16.94 -18.52 -8.53
C SER A 9 -15.59 -17.93 -8.13
N ALA A 10 -14.70 -18.74 -7.56
CA ALA A 10 -13.34 -18.35 -7.18
C ALA A 10 -12.50 -17.91 -8.39
N SER A 11 -12.51 -18.68 -9.48
CA SER A 11 -11.81 -18.34 -10.73
C SER A 11 -12.33 -17.04 -11.36
N LYS A 12 -13.66 -16.83 -11.38
CA LYS A 12 -14.27 -15.60 -11.90
C LYS A 12 -13.86 -14.39 -11.07
N ARG A 13 -13.87 -14.50 -9.73
CA ARG A 13 -13.44 -13.43 -8.82
C ARG A 13 -11.97 -13.09 -9.03
N PHE A 14 -11.10 -14.09 -9.06
CA PHE A 14 -9.66 -13.91 -9.28
C PHE A 14 -9.36 -13.17 -10.59
N ARG A 15 -9.88 -13.66 -11.73
CA ARG A 15 -9.68 -13.04 -13.05
C ARG A 15 -10.18 -11.60 -13.10
N ARG A 16 -11.32 -11.33 -12.47
CA ARG A 16 -11.89 -9.98 -12.41
C ARG A 16 -11.03 -9.05 -11.58
N THR A 17 -10.58 -9.46 -10.39
CA THR A 17 -9.71 -8.65 -9.54
C THR A 17 -8.40 -8.32 -10.25
N LEU A 18 -7.78 -9.30 -10.92
CA LEU A 18 -6.60 -9.06 -11.75
C LEU A 18 -6.89 -8.15 -12.96
N GLY A 19 -8.03 -8.33 -13.63
CA GLY A 19 -8.43 -7.48 -14.74
C GLY A 19 -8.63 -6.02 -14.33
N ILE A 20 -9.19 -5.78 -13.14
CA ILE A 20 -9.34 -4.45 -12.56
C ILE A 20 -7.97 -3.86 -12.21
N TRP A 21 -7.10 -4.65 -11.57
CA TRP A 21 -5.71 -4.23 -11.34
C TRP A 21 -5.02 -3.82 -12.64
N PHE A 22 -5.06 -4.66 -13.66
CA PHE A 22 -4.42 -4.39 -14.95
C PHE A 22 -5.00 -3.13 -15.63
N PHE A 23 -6.33 -2.99 -15.66
CA PHE A 23 -6.99 -1.80 -16.18
C PHE A 23 -6.55 -0.54 -15.43
N THR A 24 -6.55 -0.57 -14.10
CA THR A 24 -6.10 0.55 -13.26
C THR A 24 -4.63 0.88 -13.56
N MET A 25 -3.76 -0.11 -13.74
CA MET A 25 -2.35 0.14 -14.09
C MET A 25 -2.19 0.79 -15.46
N LEU A 26 -2.94 0.34 -16.47
CA LEU A 26 -2.93 0.96 -17.79
C LEU A 26 -3.44 2.41 -17.74
N ALA A 27 -4.51 2.66 -16.98
CA ALA A 27 -5.04 4.01 -16.80
C ALA A 27 -4.04 4.92 -16.06
N THR A 28 -3.41 4.45 -14.98
CA THR A 28 -2.36 5.21 -14.28
C THR A 28 -1.15 5.46 -15.17
N ARG A 29 -0.71 4.48 -15.95
CA ARG A 29 0.36 4.69 -16.94
C ARG A 29 -0.05 5.71 -18.00
N GLY A 30 -1.30 5.68 -18.47
CA GLY A 30 -1.84 6.69 -19.38
C GLY A 30 -1.81 8.10 -18.79
N ILE A 31 -2.20 8.28 -17.52
CA ILE A 31 -2.08 9.56 -16.80
C ILE A 31 -0.61 9.99 -16.74
N PHE A 32 0.30 9.06 -16.44
CA PHE A 32 1.74 9.34 -16.39
C PHE A 32 2.31 9.81 -17.73
N GLU A 33 1.91 9.21 -18.85
CA GLU A 33 2.34 9.65 -20.20
C GLU A 33 1.82 11.06 -20.56
N LEU A 34 0.70 11.46 -19.96
CA LEU A 34 0.12 12.79 -20.14
C LEU A 34 0.77 13.87 -19.25
N GLN A 35 1.83 13.55 -18.48
CA GLN A 35 2.56 14.50 -17.62
C GLN A 35 3.22 15.66 -18.38
N ARG A 36 3.25 15.64 -19.71
CA ARG A 36 3.65 16.80 -20.53
C ARG A 36 2.72 18.01 -20.34
N PHE A 37 1.46 17.78 -19.96
CA PHE A 37 0.49 18.84 -19.70
C PHE A 37 0.56 19.28 -18.22
N ALA A 38 0.66 20.59 -17.98
CA ALA A 38 0.84 21.14 -16.63
C ALA A 38 -0.26 20.68 -15.65
N LEU A 39 -1.53 20.73 -16.07
CA LEU A 39 -2.65 20.25 -15.26
C LEU A 39 -2.45 18.80 -14.78
N VAL A 40 -1.95 17.91 -15.64
CA VAL A 40 -1.73 16.50 -15.32
C VAL A 40 -0.51 16.31 -14.42
N ARG A 41 0.60 16.96 -14.76
CA ARG A 41 1.83 16.90 -13.97
C ARG A 41 1.61 17.38 -12.53
N ASP A 42 0.94 18.51 -12.38
CA ASP A 42 0.80 19.18 -11.09
C ASP A 42 -0.28 18.50 -10.21
N ASN A 43 -1.15 17.66 -10.81
CA ASN A 43 -2.22 16.93 -10.11
C ASN A 43 -2.12 15.40 -10.25
N MET A 44 -0.94 14.87 -10.59
CA MET A 44 -0.71 13.44 -10.87
C MET A 44 -1.22 12.53 -9.74
N MET A 45 -0.88 12.86 -8.50
CA MET A 45 -1.27 12.07 -7.31
C MET A 45 -2.77 12.14 -7.05
N LEU A 46 -3.41 13.28 -7.35
CA LEU A 46 -4.86 13.42 -7.23
C LEU A 46 -5.57 12.53 -8.25
N PHE A 47 -5.17 12.58 -9.52
CA PHE A 47 -5.78 11.75 -10.57
C PHE A 47 -5.57 10.25 -10.30
N THR A 48 -4.38 9.88 -9.86
CA THR A 48 -4.08 8.50 -9.46
C THR A 48 -4.91 8.08 -8.25
N GLY A 49 -5.02 8.94 -7.23
CA GLY A 49 -5.82 8.67 -6.05
C GLY A 49 -7.32 8.51 -6.35
N ILE A 50 -7.87 9.35 -7.23
CA ILE A 50 -9.24 9.23 -7.72
C ILE A 50 -9.43 7.86 -8.37
N LEU A 51 -8.53 7.47 -9.28
CA LEU A 51 -8.64 6.19 -9.96
C LEU A 51 -8.60 5.01 -8.96
N LEU A 52 -7.66 5.04 -8.02
CA LEU A 52 -7.47 3.99 -7.01
C LEU A 52 -8.64 3.86 -6.03
N ILE A 53 -9.40 4.93 -5.79
CA ILE A 53 -10.60 4.88 -4.95
C ILE A 53 -11.85 4.54 -5.77
N TYR A 54 -12.11 5.26 -6.85
CA TYR A 54 -13.40 5.17 -7.53
C TYR A 54 -13.55 3.88 -8.35
N VAL A 55 -12.46 3.34 -8.92
CA VAL A 55 -12.53 2.05 -9.63
C VAL A 55 -13.02 0.92 -8.71
N PRO A 56 -12.40 0.64 -7.56
CA PRO A 56 -12.88 -0.41 -6.66
C PRO A 56 -14.26 -0.07 -6.05
N VAL A 57 -14.58 1.20 -5.77
CA VAL A 57 -15.92 1.59 -5.31
C VAL A 57 -16.98 1.19 -6.32
N LEU A 58 -16.82 1.54 -7.60
CA LEU A 58 -17.77 1.20 -8.66
C LEU A 58 -17.93 -0.32 -8.81
N VAL A 59 -16.83 -1.06 -8.70
CA VAL A 59 -16.80 -2.51 -8.79
C VAL A 59 -17.55 -3.15 -7.62
N LEU A 60 -17.27 -2.73 -6.39
CA LEU A 60 -17.90 -3.25 -5.17
C LEU A 60 -19.39 -2.90 -5.16
N TRP A 61 -19.75 -1.68 -5.55
CA TRP A 61 -21.14 -1.25 -5.69
C TRP A 61 -21.92 -2.10 -6.69
N LYS A 62 -21.36 -2.31 -7.90
CA LYS A 62 -21.99 -3.17 -8.92
C LYS A 62 -22.17 -4.62 -8.45
N GLN A 63 -21.32 -5.09 -7.55
CA GLN A 63 -21.38 -6.45 -7.00
C GLN A 63 -22.18 -6.55 -5.71
N ARG A 64 -22.67 -5.42 -5.18
CA ARG A 64 -23.32 -5.32 -3.88
C ARG A 64 -22.46 -5.90 -2.75
N GLU A 65 -21.15 -5.69 -2.85
CA GLU A 65 -20.20 -6.10 -1.83
C GLU A 65 -19.94 -4.95 -0.85
N PRO A 66 -19.89 -5.21 0.47
CA PRO A 66 -19.67 -4.17 1.45
C PRO A 66 -18.24 -3.62 1.40
N MET A 67 -18.09 -2.34 1.74
CA MET A 67 -16.80 -1.70 2.02
C MET A 67 -16.58 -1.63 3.53
N ASP A 68 -16.24 -2.77 4.14
CA ASP A 68 -16.13 -2.92 5.60
C ASP A 68 -14.68 -2.81 6.12
N PHE A 69 -13.81 -2.19 5.33
CA PHE A 69 -12.38 -2.02 5.63
C PHE A 69 -12.03 -0.68 6.29
N PHE A 70 -13.00 -0.01 6.89
CA PHE A 70 -12.83 1.17 7.75
C PHE A 70 -13.25 0.86 9.18
N GLU A 71 -12.69 1.61 10.13
CA GLU A 71 -13.07 1.49 11.53
C GLU A 71 -14.52 1.89 11.78
N LYS A 72 -15.24 1.03 12.52
CA LYS A 72 -16.65 1.24 12.89
C LYS A 72 -16.82 1.89 14.27
N SER A 73 -15.73 2.13 14.99
CA SER A 73 -15.75 2.75 16.32
C SER A 73 -14.40 3.36 16.70
N TRP A 74 -14.42 4.34 17.61
CA TRP A 74 -13.23 4.98 18.16
C TRP A 74 -12.27 4.00 18.84
N THR A 75 -12.79 2.98 19.53
CA THR A 75 -11.97 1.93 20.15
C THR A 75 -11.17 1.15 19.10
N ARG A 76 -11.78 0.86 17.94
CA ARG A 76 -11.08 0.18 16.84
C ARG A 76 -10.04 1.10 16.20
N LEU A 77 -10.34 2.40 16.07
CA LEU A 77 -9.38 3.39 15.60
C LEU A 77 -8.18 3.50 16.53
N ALA A 78 -8.40 3.63 17.84
CA ALA A 78 -7.33 3.65 18.83
C ALA A 78 -6.46 2.38 18.75
N ARG A 79 -7.08 1.22 18.53
CA ARG A 79 -6.35 -0.04 18.29
C ARG A 79 -5.50 0.01 17.02
N SER A 80 -6.03 0.54 15.91
CA SER A 80 -5.26 0.72 14.67
C SER A 80 -4.08 1.67 14.87
N LEU A 81 -4.27 2.78 15.58
CA LEU A 81 -3.20 3.71 15.95
C LEU A 81 -2.13 3.02 16.81
N GLY A 82 -2.55 2.22 17.80
CA GLY A 82 -1.64 1.46 18.65
C GLY A 82 -0.78 0.47 17.87
N TRP A 83 -1.36 -0.27 16.92
CA TRP A 83 -0.60 -1.18 16.07
C TRP A 83 0.34 -0.46 15.10
N PHE A 84 -0.10 0.66 14.53
CA PHE A 84 0.76 1.52 13.73
C PHE A 84 1.98 1.99 14.53
N LEU A 85 1.76 2.56 15.72
CA LEU A 85 2.83 3.07 16.57
C LEU A 85 3.78 1.96 17.04
N LEU A 86 3.23 0.82 17.43
CA LEU A 86 4.04 -0.33 17.84
C LEU A 86 4.92 -0.83 16.69
N LEU A 87 4.35 -1.03 15.50
CA LEU A 87 5.13 -1.48 14.36
C LEU A 87 6.16 -0.43 13.94
N ALA A 88 5.82 0.86 14.00
CA ALA A 88 6.76 1.93 13.72
C ALA A 88 7.94 1.94 14.72
N ALA A 89 7.67 1.80 16.01
CA ALA A 89 8.68 1.74 17.06
C ALA A 89 9.63 0.53 16.93
N ILE A 90 9.19 -0.54 16.28
CA ILE A 90 10.01 -1.73 16.03
C ILE A 90 10.79 -1.56 14.72
N VAL A 91 10.11 -1.19 13.64
CA VAL A 91 10.69 -1.21 12.28
C VAL A 91 11.66 -0.06 12.07
N PHE A 92 11.29 1.19 12.40
CA PHE A 92 12.10 2.35 12.01
C PHE A 92 13.47 2.42 12.69
N PRO A 93 13.65 2.06 13.98
CA PRO A 93 14.99 2.01 14.56
C PRO A 93 15.91 1.00 13.85
N VAL A 94 15.37 -0.17 13.49
CA VAL A 94 16.13 -1.20 12.75
C VAL A 94 16.44 -0.71 11.34
N LEU A 95 15.46 -0.10 10.68
CA LEU A 95 15.59 0.44 9.33
C LEU A 95 16.64 1.57 9.29
N GLU A 96 16.63 2.47 10.27
CA GLU A 96 17.60 3.56 10.42
C GLU A 96 19.02 3.05 10.65
N MET A 97 19.19 2.04 11.51
CA MET A 97 20.48 1.41 11.73
C MET A 97 21.00 0.75 10.45
N ALA A 98 20.13 0.04 9.72
CA ALA A 98 20.47 -0.59 8.45
C ALA A 98 20.80 0.44 7.36
N ASP A 99 20.03 1.52 7.25
CA ASP A 99 20.26 2.59 6.28
C ASP A 99 21.59 3.29 6.56
N ARG A 100 21.89 3.69 7.80
CA ARG A 100 23.20 4.27 8.18
C ARG A 100 24.38 3.40 7.75
N PHE A 101 24.28 2.10 8.02
CA PHE A 101 25.31 1.15 7.64
C PHE A 101 25.46 1.06 6.12
N PHE A 102 24.34 0.96 5.40
CA PHE A 102 24.33 0.84 3.95
C PHE A 102 24.80 2.12 3.24
N GLN A 103 24.37 3.30 3.71
CA GLN A 103 24.81 4.60 3.20
C GLN A 103 26.32 4.78 3.34
N GLY A 104 26.88 4.44 4.51
CA GLY A 104 28.32 4.56 4.75
C GLY A 104 29.17 3.61 3.92
N ILE A 105 28.72 2.36 3.75
CA ILE A 105 29.53 1.32 3.08
C ILE A 105 29.29 1.28 1.58
N ALA A 106 28.04 1.24 1.13
CA ALA A 106 27.71 1.04 -0.28
C ALA A 106 27.71 2.33 -1.09
N PHE A 107 27.35 3.47 -0.46
CA PHE A 107 27.25 4.75 -1.16
C PHE A 107 28.31 5.77 -0.74
N HIS A 108 29.13 5.44 0.27
CA HIS A 108 30.11 6.36 0.87
C HIS A 108 29.51 7.70 1.30
N ARG A 109 28.24 7.67 1.71
CA ARG A 109 27.50 8.84 2.20
C ARG A 109 27.54 8.91 3.70
N HIS A 110 27.54 10.12 4.24
CA HIS A 110 27.48 10.35 5.67
C HIS A 110 26.23 11.14 6.04
N TYR A 111 25.77 10.91 7.26
CA TYR A 111 24.62 11.63 7.82
C TYR A 111 25.03 13.08 8.08
N VAL A 112 24.36 14.02 7.41
CA VAL A 112 24.57 15.46 7.60
C VAL A 112 23.47 16.09 8.47
N GLY A 113 22.31 15.44 8.57
CA GLY A 113 21.24 15.76 9.52
C GLY A 113 20.62 17.16 9.42
N GLY A 114 19.63 17.40 10.31
CA GLY A 114 19.07 18.73 10.56
C GLY A 114 17.96 19.20 9.61
N HIS A 115 17.62 18.43 8.58
CA HIS A 115 16.59 18.83 7.61
C HIS A 115 15.23 18.19 7.91
N TYR A 116 14.36 18.95 8.58
CA TYR A 116 12.99 18.55 8.94
C TYR A 116 11.90 19.42 8.29
N ARG A 117 12.31 20.49 7.59
CA ARG A 117 11.37 21.45 7.00
C ARG A 117 10.49 20.75 5.96
N GLY A 118 9.18 20.89 6.11
CA GLY A 118 8.20 20.33 5.17
C GLY A 118 7.79 18.87 5.44
N LEU A 119 8.41 18.16 6.39
CA LEU A 119 8.03 16.78 6.70
C LEU A 119 6.58 16.64 7.17
N GLY A 120 6.06 17.60 7.93
CA GLY A 120 4.65 17.60 8.36
C GLY A 120 3.68 17.70 7.17
N ASN A 121 3.96 18.61 6.23
CA ASN A 121 3.17 18.74 5.00
C ASN A 121 3.30 17.49 4.13
N ALA A 122 4.52 16.94 4.02
CA ALA A 122 4.76 15.69 3.31
C ALA A 122 3.98 14.53 3.96
N ALA A 123 3.94 14.44 5.28
CA ALA A 123 3.19 13.40 5.99
C ALA A 123 1.69 13.49 5.71
N LEU A 124 1.10 14.69 5.78
CA LEU A 124 -0.30 14.89 5.46
C LEU A 124 -0.61 14.57 3.99
N PHE A 125 0.24 15.05 3.08
CA PHE A 125 0.13 14.78 1.64
C PHE A 125 0.20 13.28 1.35
N HIS A 126 1.24 12.60 1.85
CA HIS A 126 1.43 11.18 1.64
C HIS A 126 0.35 10.35 2.33
N PHE A 127 -0.21 10.78 3.46
CA PHE A 127 -1.32 10.07 4.08
C PHE A 127 -2.60 10.19 3.23
N LEU A 128 -2.99 11.42 2.86
CA LEU A 128 -4.27 11.67 2.22
C LEU A 128 -4.30 11.31 0.72
N LEU A 129 -3.24 11.64 -0.02
CA LEU A 129 -3.22 11.53 -1.48
C LEU A 129 -2.48 10.30 -2.00
N VAL A 130 -1.81 9.55 -1.13
CA VAL A 130 -1.03 8.36 -1.52
C VAL A 130 -1.44 7.14 -0.71
N GLY A 131 -1.21 7.19 0.61
CA GLY A 131 -1.45 6.10 1.55
C GLY A 131 -2.91 5.65 1.56
N ILE A 132 -3.87 6.55 1.78
CA ILE A 132 -5.30 6.19 1.76
C ILE A 132 -5.72 5.59 0.41
N PRO A 133 -5.51 6.26 -0.74
CA PRO A 133 -5.93 5.69 -2.03
C PRO A 133 -5.28 4.34 -2.36
N GLU A 134 -3.97 4.20 -2.14
CA GLU A 134 -3.27 2.95 -2.42
C GLU A 134 -3.71 1.83 -1.45
N GLU A 135 -3.81 2.11 -0.15
CA GLU A 135 -4.28 1.11 0.80
C GLU A 135 -5.75 0.74 0.59
N PHE A 136 -6.59 1.67 0.13
CA PHE A 136 -7.95 1.38 -0.31
C PHE A 136 -7.95 0.34 -1.42
N PHE A 137 -7.16 0.57 -2.48
CA PHE A 137 -7.12 -0.29 -3.65
C PHE A 137 -6.49 -1.66 -3.34
N TYR A 138 -5.32 -1.68 -2.73
CA TYR A 138 -4.58 -2.91 -2.51
C TYR A 138 -5.10 -3.67 -1.29
N ARG A 139 -5.31 -3.03 -0.13
CA ARG A 139 -5.60 -3.72 1.13
C ARG A 139 -7.09 -3.82 1.39
N GLY A 140 -7.84 -2.77 1.07
CA GLY A 140 -9.30 -2.76 1.14
C GLY A 140 -9.92 -3.64 0.05
N TYR A 141 -9.56 -3.42 -1.21
CA TYR A 141 -10.13 -4.16 -2.33
C TYR A 141 -9.36 -5.45 -2.67
N MET A 142 -8.15 -5.37 -3.23
CA MET A 142 -7.49 -6.55 -3.83
C MET A 142 -7.22 -7.67 -2.83
N GLN A 143 -6.60 -7.36 -1.68
CA GLN A 143 -6.27 -8.35 -0.66
C GLN A 143 -7.53 -9.04 -0.13
N GLU A 144 -8.62 -8.31 0.11
CA GLU A 144 -9.89 -8.92 0.51
C GLU A 144 -10.49 -9.82 -0.57
N GLN A 145 -10.47 -9.39 -1.83
CA GLN A 145 -10.96 -10.21 -2.94
C GLN A 145 -10.16 -11.51 -3.07
N PHE A 146 -8.83 -11.44 -2.94
CA PHE A 146 -7.97 -12.62 -2.98
C PHE A 146 -8.11 -13.50 -1.74
N ASN A 147 -8.33 -12.93 -0.56
CA ASN A 147 -8.68 -13.69 0.64
C ASN A 147 -9.98 -14.46 0.48
N ARG A 148 -10.97 -13.93 -0.25
CA ARG A 148 -12.22 -14.64 -0.57
C ARG A 148 -12.00 -15.80 -1.57
N VAL A 149 -10.89 -15.78 -2.32
CA VAL A 149 -10.50 -16.85 -3.26
C VAL A 149 -9.68 -17.93 -2.54
N TRP A 150 -8.68 -17.54 -1.76
CA TRP A 150 -7.68 -18.45 -1.19
C TRP A 150 -7.83 -18.72 0.31
N GLY A 151 -8.72 -18.00 0.99
CA GLY A 151 -8.83 -18.04 2.45
C GLY A 151 -7.59 -17.48 3.14
N LYS A 152 -7.50 -17.75 4.45
CA LYS A 152 -6.40 -17.32 5.33
C LYS A 152 -5.85 -18.53 6.12
N PRO A 153 -5.22 -19.51 5.45
CA PRO A 153 -4.83 -20.77 6.07
C PRO A 153 -3.65 -20.65 7.05
N PHE A 154 -2.92 -19.54 7.06
CA PHE A 154 -1.70 -19.36 7.84
C PHE A 154 -1.93 -18.49 9.07
N ARG A 155 -1.03 -18.60 10.05
CA ARG A 155 -0.93 -17.66 11.18
C ARG A 155 0.44 -17.02 11.19
N LEU A 156 0.49 -15.69 11.18
CA LEU A 156 1.72 -14.90 11.22
C LEU A 156 1.61 -13.87 12.34
N PHE A 157 2.49 -13.95 13.34
CA PHE A 157 2.49 -13.08 14.53
C PHE A 157 1.10 -12.96 15.20
N GLY A 158 0.40 -14.09 15.34
CA GLY A 158 -0.93 -14.13 15.96
C GLY A 158 -2.07 -13.60 15.08
N VAL A 159 -1.85 -13.42 13.78
CA VAL A 159 -2.86 -12.96 12.81
C VAL A 159 -3.10 -14.03 11.75
N SER A 160 -4.37 -14.32 11.45
CA SER A 160 -4.74 -15.20 10.33
C SER A 160 -4.47 -14.48 9.01
N VAL A 161 -3.61 -15.07 8.17
CA VAL A 161 -3.22 -14.52 6.86
C VAL A 161 -3.28 -15.61 5.78
N GLY A 162 -3.33 -15.21 4.51
CA GLY A 162 -3.34 -16.13 3.37
C GLY A 162 -2.42 -15.68 2.25
N TRP A 163 -2.42 -16.42 1.14
CA TRP A 163 -1.63 -16.10 -0.06
C TRP A 163 -1.96 -14.73 -0.66
N ALA A 164 -3.13 -14.17 -0.34
CA ALA A 164 -3.49 -12.81 -0.69
C ALA A 164 -2.48 -11.78 -0.18
N LEU A 165 -1.84 -12.01 0.98
CA LEU A 165 -0.88 -11.09 1.58
C LEU A 165 0.36 -10.90 0.68
N PRO A 166 1.19 -11.93 0.42
CA PRO A 166 2.35 -11.78 -0.44
C PRO A 166 1.97 -11.48 -1.89
N PHE A 167 0.85 -12.02 -2.39
CA PHE A 167 0.44 -11.76 -3.76
C PHE A 167 0.05 -10.29 -3.99
N THR A 168 -0.70 -9.69 -3.05
CA THR A 168 -1.06 -8.27 -3.15
C THR A 168 0.16 -7.38 -2.97
N ALA A 169 1.08 -7.72 -2.05
CA ALA A 169 2.34 -6.99 -1.88
C ALA A 169 3.21 -7.04 -3.16
N PHE A 170 3.22 -8.19 -3.85
CA PHE A 170 3.88 -8.33 -5.14
C PHE A 170 3.24 -7.44 -6.21
N LEU A 171 1.91 -7.50 -6.37
CA LEU A 171 1.21 -6.65 -7.34
C LEU A 171 1.40 -5.16 -7.03
N PHE A 172 1.43 -4.80 -5.74
CA PHE A 172 1.73 -3.44 -5.29
C PHE A 172 3.12 -2.96 -5.75
N ALA A 173 4.16 -3.75 -5.53
CA ALA A 173 5.52 -3.44 -5.98
C ALA A 173 5.63 -3.42 -7.51
N LEU A 174 5.02 -4.40 -8.19
CA LEU A 174 5.01 -4.50 -9.65
C LEU A 174 4.36 -3.27 -10.29
N SER A 175 3.27 -2.78 -9.69
CA SER A 175 2.55 -1.59 -10.16
C SER A 175 3.44 -0.36 -10.27
N HIS A 176 4.33 -0.16 -9.30
CA HIS A 176 5.30 0.92 -9.33
C HIS A 176 6.26 0.79 -10.51
N SER A 177 6.74 -0.43 -10.80
CA SER A 177 7.58 -0.71 -11.96
C SER A 177 6.87 -0.55 -13.30
N LEU A 178 5.58 -0.87 -13.38
CA LEU A 178 4.77 -0.70 -14.59
C LEU A 178 4.53 0.78 -14.91
N ILE A 179 4.40 1.63 -13.88
CA ILE A 179 4.25 3.08 -14.06
C ILE A 179 5.60 3.73 -14.34
N MET A 180 6.65 3.36 -13.61
CA MET A 180 8.01 3.84 -13.83
C MET A 180 9.01 2.73 -13.51
N LEU A 181 9.77 2.27 -14.50
CA LEU A 181 10.74 1.20 -14.27
C LEU A 181 11.94 1.72 -13.46
N ARG A 182 12.11 1.22 -12.23
CA ARG A 182 13.29 1.45 -11.39
C ARG A 182 13.77 0.12 -10.80
N TRP A 183 15.08 -0.08 -10.74
CA TRP A 183 15.64 -1.36 -10.29
C TRP A 183 15.33 -1.66 -8.82
N TRP A 184 15.12 -0.63 -7.98
CA TRP A 184 14.85 -0.80 -6.54
C TRP A 184 13.37 -1.00 -6.20
N HIS A 185 12.45 -0.94 -7.16
CA HIS A 185 11.01 -1.06 -6.87
C HIS A 185 10.62 -2.43 -6.30
N PHE A 186 11.42 -3.49 -6.50
CA PHE A 186 11.18 -4.76 -5.80
C PHE A 186 11.19 -4.60 -4.27
N ALA A 187 11.94 -3.64 -3.74
CA ALA A 187 12.02 -3.40 -2.29
C ALA A 187 10.68 -2.92 -1.70
N ILE A 188 9.78 -2.35 -2.52
CA ILE A 188 8.42 -1.93 -2.13
C ILE A 188 7.57 -3.13 -1.68
N PHE A 189 7.95 -4.35 -2.08
CA PHE A 189 7.31 -5.59 -1.64
C PHE A 189 7.29 -5.73 -0.11
N PHE A 190 8.41 -5.44 0.55
CA PHE A 190 8.58 -5.64 2.00
C PHE A 190 7.67 -4.74 2.86
N PRO A 191 7.66 -3.40 2.70
CA PRO A 191 6.66 -2.59 3.39
C PRO A 191 5.25 -2.96 2.93
N GLY A 192 5.07 -3.40 1.68
CA GLY A 192 3.80 -3.91 1.19
C GLY A 192 3.23 -5.09 1.98
N LEU A 193 4.09 -5.99 2.49
CA LEU A 193 3.71 -7.06 3.41
C LEU A 193 3.28 -6.50 4.78
N ALA A 194 4.01 -5.52 5.31
CA ALA A 194 3.66 -4.88 6.59
C ALA A 194 2.29 -4.21 6.53
N PHE A 195 2.00 -3.48 5.43
CA PHE A 195 0.69 -2.85 5.19
C PHE A 195 -0.44 -3.88 5.18
N GLY A 196 -0.24 -4.98 4.44
CA GLY A 196 -1.22 -6.06 4.37
C GLY A 196 -1.41 -6.78 5.70
N TRP A 197 -0.34 -6.99 6.47
CA TRP A 197 -0.43 -7.59 7.81
C TRP A 197 -1.17 -6.67 8.80
N LEU A 198 -0.92 -5.36 8.78
CA LEU A 198 -1.65 -4.38 9.59
C LEU A 198 -3.15 -4.39 9.27
N LYS A 199 -3.52 -4.52 7.99
CA LYS A 199 -4.91 -4.69 7.56
C LYS A 199 -5.53 -5.94 8.17
N GLU A 200 -4.84 -7.08 8.14
CA GLU A 200 -5.34 -8.32 8.75
C GLU A 200 -5.42 -8.24 10.28
N ARG A 201 -4.47 -7.55 10.92
CA ARG A 201 -4.43 -7.37 12.38
C ARG A 201 -5.57 -6.49 12.90
N THR A 202 -5.87 -5.41 12.19
CA THR A 202 -6.80 -4.37 12.65
C THR A 202 -8.20 -4.53 12.07
N GLY A 203 -8.30 -5.18 10.90
CA GLY A 203 -9.51 -5.26 10.09
C GLY A 203 -9.73 -4.01 9.22
N ALA A 204 -8.86 -3.01 9.27
CA ALA A 204 -9.05 -1.72 8.58
C ALA A 204 -7.77 -1.23 7.90
N ILE A 205 -7.90 -0.28 6.97
CA ILE A 205 -6.76 0.24 6.20
C ILE A 205 -5.99 1.35 6.92
N THR A 206 -6.55 1.97 7.96
CA THR A 206 -5.96 3.18 8.59
C THR A 206 -4.55 2.95 9.13
N ALA A 207 -4.31 1.83 9.82
CA ALA A 207 -2.96 1.51 10.32
C ALA A 207 -1.97 1.34 9.16
N GLY A 208 -2.38 0.66 8.09
CA GLY A 208 -1.57 0.51 6.87
C GLY A 208 -1.28 1.85 6.20
N ALA A 209 -2.28 2.72 6.08
CA ALA A 209 -2.14 4.03 5.42
C ALA A 209 -1.22 4.98 6.20
N LEU A 210 -1.29 4.98 7.53
CA LEU A 210 -0.38 5.74 8.39
C LEU A 210 1.05 5.20 8.30
N PHE A 211 1.21 3.88 8.38
CA PHE A 211 2.54 3.25 8.28
C PHE A 211 3.17 3.48 6.90
N HIS A 212 2.37 3.43 5.84
CA HIS A 212 2.78 3.75 4.48
C HIS A 212 3.23 5.21 4.36
N ALA A 213 2.43 6.17 4.83
CA ALA A 213 2.82 7.58 4.83
C ALA A 213 4.15 7.79 5.58
N LEU A 214 4.34 7.11 6.71
CA LEU A 214 5.59 7.15 7.47
C LEU A 214 6.77 6.58 6.68
N CYS A 215 6.60 5.47 5.94
CA CYS A 215 7.64 4.95 5.05
C CYS A 215 8.04 5.97 3.97
N ASN A 216 7.07 6.66 3.37
CA ASN A 216 7.34 7.67 2.33
C ASN A 216 8.05 8.89 2.91
N VAL A 217 7.60 9.38 4.06
CA VAL A 217 8.23 10.50 4.79
C VAL A 217 9.65 10.14 5.23
N TYR A 218 9.89 8.91 5.68
CA TYR A 218 11.22 8.44 6.03
C TYR A 218 12.15 8.38 4.81
N SER A 219 11.67 7.85 3.69
CA SER A 219 12.45 7.86 2.43
C SER A 219 12.83 9.28 2.00
N LEU A 220 11.89 10.23 2.11
CA LEU A 220 12.16 11.65 1.86
C LEU A 220 13.19 12.21 2.86
N TRP A 221 13.05 11.88 4.14
CA TRP A 221 14.00 12.31 5.17
C TRP A 221 15.41 11.78 4.92
N VAL A 222 15.58 10.51 4.55
CA VAL A 222 16.88 9.94 4.17
C VAL A 222 17.47 10.70 2.99
N ALA A 223 16.67 10.95 1.94
CA ALA A 223 17.13 11.70 0.77
C ALA A 223 17.58 13.14 1.10
N MET A 224 17.04 13.77 2.16
CA MET A 224 17.43 15.10 2.60
C MET A 224 18.65 15.14 3.54
N ASN A 225 18.95 14.05 4.24
CA ASN A 225 19.90 14.06 5.37
C ASN A 225 21.17 13.22 5.15
N TYR A 226 21.38 12.69 3.94
CA TYR A 226 22.62 11.98 3.55
C TYR A 226 23.26 12.61 2.33
N ARG A 227 24.58 12.77 2.36
CA ARG A 227 25.41 13.31 1.26
C ARG A 227 26.60 12.42 0.96
#